data_AF-A0A2V8L3Z3-F1
#
_entry.id   AF-A0A2V8L3Z3-F1
#
_cell.length_a   1.000
_cell.length_b   1.000
_cell.length_c   1.000
_cell.angle_alpha   90.00
_cell.angle_beta   90.00
_cell.angle_gamma   90.00
#
_symmetry.space_group_name_H-M   'P 1'
#
loop_
_entity.id
_entity.type
_entity.pdbx_description
1 polymer ?
#
loop_
_entity_poly.entity_id
_entity_poly.type
_entity_poly.pdbx_seq_one_letter_code
_entity_poly.pdbx_strand_id
1 'polypeptide(L)'
;MRSAYGRILRDPVLTVELREFEKPYFIVGGEVAHPGKYDLRGDTTVLQAVAIAGHFSEKAKSSQVLLFRRVSDDWVEVRKVDLKQMVRNRDLTEDPHLRPGDMVLVPKTAFSKIARFIPVPSLGVFFNPLSF
;
A
#
# COMPACT_ATOMS: atom_id res chain seq x y z
N MET A 1 32.67 -21.79 13.39
CA MET A 1 33.16 -20.89 12.33
C MET A 1 33.02 -19.44 12.80
N ARG A 2 33.90 -19.02 13.72
CA ARG A 2 34.02 -17.67 14.30
C ARG A 2 35.50 -17.32 14.23
N SER A 3 35.87 -16.36 13.39
CA SER A 3 37.18 -15.67 13.27
C SER A 3 37.12 -14.91 11.95
N ALA A 4 37.43 -13.64 11.81
CA ALA A 4 38.26 -12.78 12.62
C ALA A 4 37.87 -11.33 12.31
N TYR A 5 37.86 -10.44 13.30
CA TYR A 5 38.32 -9.04 13.21
C TYR A 5 38.45 -8.52 14.64
N GLY A 6 39.51 -8.97 15.31
CA GLY A 6 40.02 -8.30 16.49
C GLY A 6 41.23 -7.47 16.08
N ARG A 7 41.07 -6.14 16.12
CA ARG A 7 42.06 -5.11 16.52
C ARG A 7 41.83 -3.82 15.74
N ILE A 8 41.97 -2.72 16.48
CA ILE A 8 41.77 -1.32 16.09
C ILE A 8 40.31 -0.91 16.12
N LEU A 9 39.86 -0.38 17.25
CA LEU A 9 38.91 0.73 17.39
C LEU A 9 38.75 0.97 18.90
N ARG A 10 39.60 1.87 19.43
CA ARG A 10 39.36 2.50 20.73
C ARG A 10 38.19 3.44 20.52
N ASP A 11 37.04 3.07 21.07
CA ASP A 11 35.85 3.90 21.27
C ASP A 11 35.49 4.86 20.11
N PRO A 12 35.01 4.35 18.96
CA PRO A 12 34.53 5.23 17.92
C PRO A 12 33.21 5.85 18.36
N VAL A 13 33.20 7.15 18.57
CA VAL A 13 31.97 7.95 18.57
C VAL A 13 31.44 7.92 17.14
N LEU A 14 30.64 6.90 16.83
CA LEU A 14 30.00 6.75 15.53
C LEU A 14 28.80 7.70 15.48
N THR A 15 29.02 8.92 15.02
CA THR A 15 27.92 9.77 14.55
C THR A 15 27.39 9.16 13.26
N VAL A 16 26.27 8.45 13.36
CA VAL A 16 25.58 7.91 12.19
C VAL A 16 24.95 9.08 11.43
N GLU A 17 25.66 9.58 10.41
CA GLU A 17 25.07 10.51 9.44
C GLU A 17 24.18 9.73 8.47
N LEU A 18 22.89 10.02 8.53
CA LEU A 18 21.85 9.40 7.74
C LEU A 18 21.95 9.85 6.28
N ARG A 19 22.76 9.18 5.46
CA ARG A 19 22.81 9.42 4.01
C ARG A 19 21.54 8.85 3.37
N GLU A 20 20.60 9.75 3.04
CA GLU A 20 19.38 9.50 2.27
C GLU A 20 18.43 8.44 2.84
N PHE A 21 17.71 8.80 3.91
CA PHE A 21 16.45 8.11 4.18
C PHE A 21 15.45 8.49 3.09
N GLU A 22 15.20 7.60 2.13
CA GLU A 22 13.97 7.71 1.32
C GLU A 22 12.79 7.73 2.29
N LYS A 23 12.03 8.82 2.29
CA LYS A 23 10.85 8.93 3.15
C LYS A 23 9.90 7.78 2.84
N PRO A 24 9.30 7.15 3.85
CA PRO A 24 8.22 6.21 3.65
C PRO A 24 7.18 6.80 2.69
N TYR A 25 6.69 6.01 1.74
CA TYR A 25 5.78 6.47 0.71
C TYR A 25 4.67 5.48 0.45
N PHE A 26 3.60 5.93 -0.20
CA PHE A 26 2.57 5.10 -0.82
C PHE A 26 2.28 5.62 -2.23
N ILE A 27 1.61 4.81 -3.04
CA ILE A 27 1.24 5.16 -4.41
C ILE A 27 -0.27 5.17 -4.54
N VAL A 28 -0.84 6.20 -5.17
CA VAL A 28 -2.26 6.23 -5.55
C VAL A 28 -2.36 6.28 -7.07
N GLY A 29 -3.10 5.33 -7.64
CA GLY A 29 -3.27 5.18 -9.08
C GLY A 29 -4.73 5.09 -9.50
N GLY A 30 -4.97 5.32 -10.79
CA GLY A 30 -6.29 5.15 -11.41
C GLY A 30 -7.15 6.41 -11.35
N GLU A 31 -8.43 6.24 -11.05
CA GLU A 31 -9.49 7.26 -11.15
C GLU A 31 -9.55 8.17 -9.91
N VAL A 32 -8.47 8.91 -9.69
CA VAL A 32 -8.36 10.00 -8.71
C VAL A 32 -7.95 11.29 -9.42
N ALA A 33 -8.11 12.44 -8.78
CA ALA A 33 -7.75 13.72 -9.40
C ALA A 33 -6.24 13.82 -9.71
N HIS A 34 -5.38 13.36 -8.81
CA HIS A 34 -3.93 13.42 -8.93
C HIS A 34 -3.31 12.04 -8.63
N PRO A 35 -3.16 11.15 -9.62
CA PRO A 35 -2.42 9.91 -9.45
C PRO A 35 -0.92 10.20 -9.22
N GLY A 36 -0.27 9.47 -8.33
CA GLY A 36 1.15 9.68 -8.04
C GLY A 36 1.70 8.97 -6.80
N LYS A 37 2.99 9.20 -6.54
CA LYS A 37 3.70 8.79 -5.32
C LYS A 37 3.55 9.88 -4.26
N TYR A 38 3.23 9.49 -3.04
CA TYR A 38 2.98 10.39 -1.92
C TYR A 38 3.82 9.99 -0.71
N ASP A 39 4.31 10.98 0.04
CA ASP A 39 4.95 10.74 1.34
C ASP A 39 3.92 10.15 2.32
N LEU A 40 4.25 9.01 2.93
CA LEU A 40 3.48 8.45 4.03
C LEU A 40 3.84 9.20 5.31
N ARG A 41 2.88 9.98 5.83
CA ARG A 41 3.07 10.80 7.03
C ARG A 41 2.14 10.34 8.14
N GLY A 42 2.71 9.82 9.21
CA GLY A 42 1.96 9.32 10.35
C GLY A 42 1.03 8.17 9.95
N ASP A 43 -0.08 8.08 10.66
CA ASP A 43 -1.08 7.05 10.45
C ASP A 43 -2.07 7.47 9.36
N THR A 44 -1.94 6.89 8.16
CA THR A 44 -2.75 7.24 6.98
C THR A 44 -3.61 6.06 6.54
N THR A 45 -4.91 6.25 6.37
CA THR A 45 -5.83 5.21 5.86
C THR A 45 -6.00 5.24 4.34
N VAL A 46 -6.65 4.22 3.76
CA VAL A 46 -6.95 4.18 2.32
C VAL A 46 -7.86 5.36 1.93
N LEU A 47 -8.87 5.68 2.74
CA LEU A 47 -9.74 6.84 2.47
C LEU A 47 -8.96 8.15 2.48
N GLN A 48 -8.09 8.34 3.47
CA GLN A 48 -7.26 9.54 3.57
C GLN A 48 -6.26 9.64 2.41
N ALA A 49 -5.67 8.53 1.97
CA ALA A 49 -4.79 8.48 0.82
C ALA A 49 -5.47 8.94 -0.46
N VAL A 50 -6.72 8.51 -0.69
CA VAL A 50 -7.53 8.98 -1.82
C VAL A 50 -7.84 10.48 -1.69
N ALA A 51 -8.13 10.97 -0.49
CA ALA A 51 -8.37 12.40 -0.24
C ALA A 51 -7.11 13.25 -0.53
N ILE A 52 -5.93 12.78 -0.10
CA ILE A 52 -4.62 13.40 -0.39
C ILE A 52 -4.39 13.46 -1.92
N ALA A 53 -4.78 12.40 -2.65
CA ALA A 53 -4.73 12.37 -4.10
C ALA A 53 -5.80 13.23 -4.80
N GLY A 54 -6.53 14.07 -4.07
CA GLY A 54 -7.53 14.98 -4.60
C GLY A 54 -8.90 14.35 -4.84
N HIS A 55 -9.24 13.30 -4.09
CA HIS A 55 -10.51 12.56 -4.14
C HIS A 55 -10.71 11.74 -5.41
N PHE A 56 -11.83 11.01 -5.45
CA PHE A 56 -12.27 10.22 -6.58
C PHE A 56 -12.63 11.08 -7.79
N SER A 57 -12.31 10.60 -8.99
CA SER A 57 -12.91 11.15 -10.22
C SER A 57 -14.39 10.78 -10.31
N GLU A 58 -15.17 11.48 -11.14
CA GLU A 58 -16.60 11.15 -11.36
C GLU A 58 -16.82 9.74 -11.92
N LYS A 59 -15.80 9.17 -12.58
CA LYS A 59 -15.85 7.85 -13.22
C LYS A 59 -15.30 6.75 -12.32
N ALA A 60 -14.90 7.09 -11.09
CA ALA A 60 -14.29 6.15 -10.16
C ALA A 60 -15.30 5.14 -9.61
N LYS A 61 -14.86 3.88 -9.50
CA LYS A 61 -15.63 2.84 -8.81
C LYS A 61 -15.14 2.70 -7.35
N SER A 62 -15.55 3.66 -6.52
CA SER A 62 -15.14 3.76 -5.10
C SER A 62 -15.55 2.57 -4.20
N SER A 63 -16.41 1.66 -4.68
CA SER A 63 -16.76 0.42 -3.96
C SER A 63 -15.79 -0.75 -4.21
N GLN A 64 -14.83 -0.58 -5.11
CA GLN A 64 -13.86 -1.61 -5.47
C GLN A 64 -12.44 -1.08 -5.50
N VAL A 65 -12.10 -0.20 -4.55
CA VAL A 65 -10.72 0.27 -4.38
C VAL A 65 -9.85 -0.92 -4.00
N LEU A 66 -8.66 -1.01 -4.60
CA LEU A 66 -7.75 -2.13 -4.38
C LEU A 66 -6.52 -1.62 -3.64
N LEU A 67 -6.22 -2.26 -2.52
CA LEU A 67 -4.98 -2.07 -1.79
C LEU A 67 -4.04 -3.21 -2.14
N PHE A 68 -2.93 -2.88 -2.79
CA PHE A 68 -1.82 -3.78 -3.05
C PHE A 68 -0.76 -3.57 -1.97
N ARG A 69 -0.38 -4.66 -1.31
CA ARG A 69 0.62 -4.66 -0.25
C ARG A 69 1.66 -5.72 -0.53
N ARG A 70 2.92 -5.31 -0.64
CA ARG A 70 4.03 -6.24 -0.83
C ARG A 70 4.28 -6.99 0.49
N VAL A 71 4.22 -8.31 0.43
CA VAL A 71 4.50 -9.21 1.57
C VAL A 71 5.93 -9.73 1.48
N SER A 72 6.43 -9.99 0.27
CA SER A 72 7.83 -10.28 -0.04
C SER A 72 8.13 -9.99 -1.51
N ASP A 73 9.35 -10.28 -1.98
CA ASP A 73 9.79 -9.91 -3.33
C ASP A 73 8.93 -10.51 -4.45
N ASP A 74 8.39 -11.70 -4.22
CA ASP A 74 7.54 -12.41 -5.18
C ASP A 74 6.04 -12.32 -4.87
N TRP A 75 5.68 -11.73 -3.72
CA TRP A 75 4.33 -11.84 -3.15
C TRP A 75 3.69 -10.49 -2.87
N VAL A 76 2.52 -10.27 -3.48
CA VAL A 76 1.69 -9.07 -3.26
C VAL A 76 0.30 -9.50 -2.82
N GLU A 77 -0.09 -9.08 -1.63
CA GLU A 77 -1.45 -9.19 -1.13
C GLU A 77 -2.33 -8.13 -1.81
N VAL A 78 -3.53 -8.51 -2.25
CA VAL A 78 -4.50 -7.57 -2.80
C VAL A 78 -5.79 -7.63 -2.00
N ARG A 79 -6.11 -6.52 -1.31
CA ARG A 79 -7.36 -6.36 -0.55
C ARG A 79 -8.31 -5.44 -1.31
N LYS A 80 -9.56 -5.86 -1.48
CA LYS A 80 -10.63 -5.00 -1.98
C LYS A 80 -11.25 -4.22 -0.81
N VAL A 81 -11.37 -2.91 -0.96
CA VAL A 81 -11.90 -1.97 0.03
C VAL A 81 -13.12 -1.26 -0.55
N ASP A 82 -14.27 -1.34 0.13
CA ASP A 82 -15.51 -0.66 -0.25
C ASP A 82 -15.64 0.69 0.46
N LEU A 83 -14.88 1.67 -0.01
CA LEU A 83 -14.92 3.03 0.56
C LEU A 83 -16.28 3.70 0.37
N LYS A 84 -17.04 3.33 -0.67
CA LYS A 84 -18.40 3.84 -0.91
C LYS A 84 -19.35 3.46 0.23
N GLN A 85 -19.34 2.19 0.64
CA GLN A 85 -20.19 1.72 1.72
C GLN A 85 -19.79 2.35 3.06
N MET A 86 -18.48 2.42 3.35
CA MET A 86 -17.95 3.00 4.59
C MET A 86 -18.40 4.45 4.77
N VAL A 87 -18.19 5.29 3.75
CA VAL A 87 -18.60 6.71 3.78
C VAL A 87 -20.13 6.83 3.91
N ARG A 88 -20.90 6.02 3.18
CA ARG A 88 -22.36 6.05 3.24
C ARG A 88 -22.89 5.69 4.62
N ASN A 89 -22.31 4.66 5.24
CA ASN A 89 -22.73 4.16 6.54
C ASN A 89 -22.12 4.95 7.71
N ARG A 90 -21.19 5.87 7.43
CA ARG A 90 -20.38 6.59 8.43
C ARG A 90 -19.62 5.65 9.37
N ASP A 91 -19.20 4.51 8.85
CA ASP A 91 -18.47 3.48 9.57
C ASP A 91 -17.13 3.26 8.86
N LEU A 92 -16.06 3.73 9.50
CA LEU A 92 -14.68 3.63 9.01
C LEU A 92 -13.88 2.57 9.77
N THR A 93 -14.53 1.72 10.57
CA THR A 93 -13.86 0.69 11.40
C THR A 93 -13.03 -0.28 10.55
N GLU A 94 -13.47 -0.50 9.31
CA GLU A 94 -12.82 -1.39 8.34
C GLU A 94 -11.88 -0.67 7.36
N ASP A 95 -11.63 0.65 7.51
CA ASP A 95 -10.74 1.42 6.63
C ASP A 95 -9.27 1.05 6.92
N PRO A 96 -8.57 0.38 6.00
CA PRO A 96 -7.23 -0.13 6.28
C PRO A 96 -6.21 1.00 6.42
N HIS A 97 -5.28 0.82 7.36
CA HIS A 97 -4.11 1.68 7.48
C HIS A 97 -3.04 1.30 6.45
N LEU A 98 -2.45 2.30 5.82
CA LEU A 98 -1.38 2.16 4.85
C LEU A 98 -0.03 1.87 5.51
N ARG A 99 0.78 1.10 4.80
CA ARG A 99 2.17 0.79 5.12
C ARG A 99 3.09 1.36 4.06
N PRO A 100 4.37 1.60 4.39
CA PRO A 100 5.36 2.01 3.41
C PRO A 100 5.40 1.03 2.22
N GLY A 101 5.30 1.57 1.00
CA GLY A 101 5.30 0.81 -0.24
C GLY A 101 3.92 0.31 -0.70
N ASP A 102 2.85 0.54 0.06
CA ASP A 102 1.50 0.18 -0.38
C ASP A 102 1.08 0.97 -1.64
N MET A 103 0.27 0.32 -2.49
CA MET A 103 -0.33 0.94 -3.66
C MET A 103 -1.85 0.85 -3.58
N VAL A 104 -2.52 2.00 -3.68
CA VAL A 104 -3.97 2.13 -3.74
C VAL A 104 -4.38 2.37 -5.19
N LEU A 105 -5.09 1.42 -5.78
CA LEU A 105 -5.64 1.56 -7.13
C LEU A 105 -7.15 1.81 -7.05
N VAL A 106 -7.56 2.94 -7.61
CA VAL A 106 -8.97 3.28 -7.79
C VAL A 106 -9.38 2.92 -9.22
N PRO A 107 -10.19 1.89 -9.44
CA PRO A 107 -10.47 1.45 -10.78
C PRO A 107 -11.63 2.25 -11.42
N LYS A 108 -11.59 2.40 -12.73
CA LYS A 108 -12.72 2.88 -13.55
C LYS A 108 -13.81 1.83 -13.73
N THR A 109 -13.45 0.56 -13.66
CA THR A 109 -14.35 -0.57 -13.90
C THR A 109 -14.21 -1.65 -12.82
N ALA A 110 -14.98 -2.73 -12.91
CA ALA A 110 -14.94 -3.76 -11.89
C ALA A 110 -13.60 -4.50 -11.87
N PHE A 111 -13.13 -4.88 -10.67
CA PHE A 111 -11.90 -5.66 -10.52
C PHE A 111 -11.89 -6.95 -11.33
N SER A 112 -13.02 -7.66 -11.46
CA SER A 112 -13.15 -8.86 -12.30
C SER A 112 -12.79 -8.60 -13.76
N LYS A 113 -12.93 -7.36 -14.24
CA LYS A 113 -12.48 -6.98 -15.59
C LYS A 113 -10.97 -6.76 -15.64
N ILE A 114 -10.36 -6.26 -14.57
CA ILE A 114 -8.92 -5.97 -14.42
C ILE A 114 -8.11 -7.25 -14.21
N ALA A 115 -8.60 -8.16 -13.36
CA ALA A 115 -7.94 -9.42 -13.06
C ALA A 115 -7.71 -10.31 -14.30
N ARG A 116 -8.52 -10.16 -15.35
CA ARG A 116 -8.30 -10.84 -16.64
C ARG A 116 -7.02 -10.40 -17.37
N PHE A 117 -6.46 -9.26 -16.99
CA PHE A 117 -5.25 -8.68 -17.59
C PHE A 117 -4.04 -8.73 -16.66
N ILE A 118 -4.20 -9.15 -15.39
CA ILE A 118 -3.11 -9.36 -14.46
C ILE A 118 -2.89 -10.87 -14.38
N PRO A 119 -1.79 -11.42 -14.94
CA PRO A 119 -1.56 -12.85 -14.91
C PRO A 119 -1.48 -13.33 -13.46
N VAL A 120 -2.28 -14.33 -13.16
CA VAL A 120 -2.50 -14.92 -11.84
C VAL A 120 -1.29 -15.59 -11.15
N PRO A 121 -0.09 -15.83 -11.75
CA PRO A 121 1.01 -16.48 -11.03
C PRO A 121 1.54 -15.70 -9.82
N SER A 122 1.69 -14.37 -9.91
CA SER A 122 2.12 -13.51 -8.78
C SER A 122 1.01 -13.23 -7.76
N LEU A 123 -0.21 -13.55 -8.17
CA LEU A 123 -1.41 -13.50 -7.36
C LEU A 123 -1.64 -14.87 -6.65
N GLY A 124 -0.94 -15.95 -7.03
CA GLY A 124 -1.23 -17.37 -6.75
C GLY A 124 -1.42 -17.89 -5.31
N VAL A 125 -1.56 -17.04 -4.28
CA VAL A 125 -2.06 -17.39 -2.92
C VAL A 125 -3.38 -16.68 -2.59
N PHE A 126 -4.14 -16.28 -3.61
CA PHE A 126 -5.54 -15.87 -3.42
C PHE A 126 -6.38 -16.96 -2.75
N PHE A 127 -7.13 -16.54 -1.73
CA PHE A 127 -8.25 -17.25 -1.13
C PHE A 127 -7.89 -18.54 -0.38
N ASN A 128 -7.52 -18.41 0.89
CA ASN A 128 -7.92 -19.42 1.87
C ASN A 128 -9.31 -19.03 2.43
N PRO A 129 -10.41 -19.72 2.07
CA PRO A 129 -11.76 -19.40 2.53
C PRO A 129 -12.11 -19.94 3.93
N LEU A 130 -11.11 -20.24 4.79
CA LEU A 130 -11.36 -20.70 6.16
C LEU A 130 -10.68 -19.80 7.18
N SER A 131 -11.41 -18.79 7.62
CA SER A 131 -11.31 -18.24 8.97
C SER A 131 -12.69 -17.68 9.31
N PHE A 132 -13.56 -18.58 9.76
CA PHE A 132 -14.63 -18.24 10.69
C PHE A 132 -14.00 -17.98 12.06
#